data_AF-A0A2J7ZBL4-F1
#
_entry.id   AF-A0A2J7ZBL4-F1
#
_cell.length_a   1.000
_cell.length_b   1.000
_cell.length_c   1.000
_cell.angle_alpha   90.00
_cell.angle_beta   90.00
_cell.angle_gamma   90.00
#
_symmetry.space_group_name_H-M   'P 1'
#
loop_
_entity.id
_entity.type
_entity.pdbx_description
1 polymer ?
#
loop_
_entity_poly.entity_id
_entity_poly.type
_entity_poly.pdbx_seq_one_letter_code
_entity_poly.pdbx_strand_id
1 'polypeptide(L)'
;MITVDEIKRLLPHRYPMLLIDRVTELVPGERARGLKAVTCNEPWYEGMPDTASAEDYHYPWTVLIESWCHVAGVLVTWDRPNPDVRAGKAMLLGGITDAEFHRPVVPGDVVEHHVRLARRVGETFVFEGESLVGKETALTIGRLTMTMRPAAELTAPPVTGPPPADPPAAPPVPDPPVPDPL
;
A
#
# COMPACT_ATOMS: atom_id res chain seq x y z
N MET A 1 19.23 3.73 -9.88
CA MET A 1 18.99 3.42 -8.45
C MET A 1 18.47 4.69 -7.81
N ILE A 2 17.34 4.59 -7.09
CA ILE A 2 16.67 5.73 -6.46
C ILE A 2 16.99 5.71 -4.97
N THR A 3 17.50 6.82 -4.48
CA THR A 3 18.01 6.99 -3.11
C THR A 3 16.93 7.50 -2.14
N VAL A 4 17.23 7.47 -0.84
CA VAL A 4 16.32 7.95 0.21
C VAL A 4 15.85 9.39 0.01
N ASP A 5 16.70 10.26 -0.55
CA ASP A 5 16.34 11.67 -0.79
C ASP A 5 15.32 11.82 -1.90
N GLU A 6 15.39 10.98 -2.93
CA GLU A 6 14.40 10.91 -3.99
C GLU A 6 13.10 10.26 -3.48
N ILE A 7 13.20 9.20 -2.67
CA ILE A 7 12.03 8.58 -2.03
C ILE A 7 11.28 9.59 -1.17
N LYS A 8 11.98 10.42 -0.39
CA LYS A 8 11.36 11.48 0.45
C LYS A 8 10.64 12.56 -0.37
N ARG A 9 10.99 12.75 -1.64
CA ARG A 9 10.30 13.67 -2.56
C ARG A 9 9.05 13.08 -3.18
N LEU A 10 8.91 11.75 -3.15
CA LEU A 10 7.77 11.02 -3.70
C LEU A 10 6.78 10.60 -2.63
N LEU A 11 7.29 10.27 -1.44
CA LEU A 11 6.51 9.78 -0.31
C LEU A 11 6.48 10.79 0.86
N PRO A 12 5.35 10.94 1.57
CA PRO A 12 5.27 11.77 2.78
C PRO A 12 6.03 11.18 3.97
N HIS A 13 6.23 9.86 3.98
CA HIS A 13 6.79 9.08 5.09
C HIS A 13 8.15 9.60 5.55
N ARG A 14 8.35 9.69 6.86
CA ARG A 14 9.61 10.02 7.54
C ARG A 14 9.78 9.12 8.74
N TYR A 15 10.96 9.18 9.38
CA TYR A 15 11.19 8.52 10.66
C TYR A 15 10.01 8.77 11.63
N PRO A 16 9.52 7.73 12.33
CA PRO A 16 9.97 6.33 12.31
C PRO A 16 9.40 5.43 11.19
N MET A 17 8.56 5.97 10.30
CA MET A 17 7.77 5.22 9.33
C MET A 17 8.25 5.32 7.88
N LEU A 18 9.47 5.78 7.60
CA LEU A 18 10.07 5.63 6.27
C LEU A 18 10.84 4.30 6.23
N LEU A 19 10.22 3.28 5.65
CA LEU A 19 10.64 1.89 5.83
C LEU A 19 11.33 1.26 4.60
N ILE A 20 11.81 2.06 3.65
CA ILE A 20 12.61 1.56 2.53
C ILE A 20 13.87 2.41 2.39
N ASP A 21 15.00 1.75 2.10
CA ASP A 21 16.30 2.40 2.03
C ASP A 21 16.62 2.89 0.62
N ARG A 22 16.20 2.13 -0.39
CA ARG A 22 16.40 2.43 -1.81
C ARG A 22 15.46 1.65 -2.72
N VAL A 23 15.26 2.15 -3.94
CA VAL A 23 14.62 1.40 -5.04
C VAL A 23 15.70 1.05 -6.07
N THR A 24 15.88 -0.25 -6.30
CA THR A 24 16.95 -0.83 -7.14
C THR A 24 16.53 -0.92 -8.60
N GLU A 25 15.27 -1.22 -8.87
CA GLU A 25 14.66 -1.26 -10.21
C GLU A 25 13.36 -0.46 -10.21
N LEU A 26 13.13 0.30 -11.27
CA LEU A 26 11.85 0.96 -11.51
C LEU A 26 11.53 0.96 -13.00
N VAL A 27 10.41 0.34 -13.36
CA VAL A 27 9.76 0.47 -14.67
C VAL A 27 8.43 1.18 -14.42
N PRO A 28 8.33 2.49 -14.69
CA PRO A 28 7.16 3.28 -14.33
C PRO A 28 5.86 2.70 -14.89
N GLY A 29 4.84 2.60 -14.04
CA GLY A 29 3.54 2.03 -14.41
C GLY A 29 3.51 0.50 -14.56
N GLU A 30 4.62 -0.20 -14.37
CA GLU A 30 4.68 -1.66 -14.51
C GLU A 30 5.15 -2.36 -13.23
N ARG A 31 6.38 -2.07 -12.77
CA ARG A 31 6.98 -2.77 -11.63
C ARG A 31 8.11 -1.99 -10.97
N ALA A 32 8.39 -2.31 -9.71
CA ALA A 32 9.53 -1.78 -8.96
C ALA A 32 10.12 -2.82 -8.02
N ARG A 33 11.41 -2.66 -7.71
CA ARG A 33 12.11 -3.42 -6.66
C ARG A 33 12.73 -2.47 -5.65
N GLY A 34 12.50 -2.72 -4.37
CA GLY A 34 13.05 -1.89 -3.30
C GLY A 34 13.61 -2.72 -2.15
N LEU A 35 14.55 -2.12 -1.42
CA LEU A 35 15.24 -2.78 -0.31
C LEU A 35 14.84 -2.17 1.03
N LYS A 36 14.70 -3.04 2.02
CA LYS A 36 14.58 -2.73 3.45
C LYS A 36 15.58 -3.60 4.22
N ALA A 37 16.59 -2.97 4.80
CA ALA A 37 17.45 -3.61 5.78
C ALA A 37 16.75 -3.61 7.15
N VAL A 38 16.58 -4.78 7.75
CA VAL A 38 16.00 -4.91 9.09
C VAL A 38 17.13 -4.92 10.12
N THR A 39 17.00 -4.10 11.16
CA THR A 39 18.02 -3.98 12.21
C THR A 39 17.40 -4.05 13.59
N CYS A 40 18.15 -4.51 14.60
CA CYS A 40 17.69 -4.52 15.98
C CYS A 40 17.48 -3.11 16.55
N ASN A 41 18.01 -2.08 15.89
CA ASN A 41 17.89 -0.67 16.28
C ASN A 41 16.63 0.01 15.71
N GLU A 42 15.51 -0.71 15.64
CA GLU A 42 14.24 -0.22 15.10
C GLU A 42 13.19 -0.07 16.21
N PRO A 43 12.25 0.90 16.08
CA PRO A 43 11.42 1.34 17.20
C PRO A 43 10.45 0.28 17.75
N TRP A 44 10.04 -0.71 16.96
CA TRP A 44 9.21 -1.81 17.46
C TRP A 44 9.99 -2.85 18.28
N TYR A 45 11.30 -2.71 18.39
CA TYR A 45 12.12 -3.49 19.33
C TYR A 45 12.44 -2.71 20.62
N GLU A 46 11.95 -1.47 20.74
CA GLU A 46 12.16 -0.65 21.94
C GLU A 46 11.55 -1.32 23.17
N GLY A 47 12.35 -1.46 24.23
CA GLY A 47 11.92 -2.08 25.48
C GLY A 47 11.83 -3.61 25.45
N MET A 48 12.31 -4.27 24.39
CA MET A 48 12.45 -5.72 24.40
C MET A 48 13.36 -6.19 25.55
N PRO A 49 12.97 -7.24 26.30
CA PRO A 49 13.75 -7.72 27.44
C PRO A 49 15.02 -8.45 27.00
N ASP A 50 16.06 -8.46 27.84
CA ASP A 50 17.31 -9.19 27.57
C ASP A 50 17.11 -10.71 27.42
N THR A 51 16.00 -11.23 27.94
CA THR A 51 15.60 -12.64 27.79
C THR A 51 14.93 -12.95 26.45
N ALA A 52 14.66 -11.94 25.62
CA ALA A 52 14.05 -12.12 24.31
C ALA A 52 14.97 -12.97 23.41
N SER A 53 14.37 -13.96 22.77
CA SER A 53 15.01 -14.82 21.79
C SER A 53 15.00 -14.18 20.40
N ALA A 54 15.76 -14.74 19.46
CA ALA A 54 15.77 -14.23 18.08
C ALA A 54 14.39 -14.23 17.40
N GLU A 55 13.47 -15.13 17.81
CA GLU A 55 12.11 -15.22 17.27
C GLU A 55 11.22 -14.05 17.74
N ASP A 56 11.48 -13.52 18.94
CA ASP A 56 10.76 -12.35 19.50
C ASP A 56 11.09 -11.08 18.71
N TYR A 57 12.25 -11.04 18.04
CA TYR A 57 12.67 -9.94 17.18
C TYR A 57 12.14 -10.04 15.75
N HIS A 58 11.11 -10.86 15.47
CA HIS A 58 10.52 -10.87 14.14
C HIS A 58 10.04 -9.46 13.75
N TYR A 59 10.40 -9.03 12.56
CA TYR A 59 9.94 -7.79 11.95
C TYR A 59 8.42 -7.85 11.82
N PRO A 60 7.66 -6.93 12.43
CA PRO A 60 6.22 -7.05 12.49
C PRO A 60 5.61 -7.17 11.10
N TRP A 61 4.69 -8.11 10.92
CA TRP A 61 4.07 -8.40 9.63
C TRP A 61 3.40 -7.19 8.97
N THR A 62 2.79 -6.33 9.78
CA THR A 62 2.19 -5.06 9.33
C THR A 62 3.23 -4.09 8.79
N VAL A 63 4.42 -4.04 9.40
CA VAL A 63 5.54 -3.17 9.00
C VAL A 63 6.21 -3.74 7.74
N LEU A 64 6.20 -5.07 7.54
CA LEU A 64 6.61 -5.73 6.28
C LEU A 64 5.69 -5.38 5.11
N ILE A 65 4.39 -5.41 5.33
CA ILE A 65 3.42 -4.93 4.33
C ILE A 65 3.64 -3.44 4.07
N GLU A 66 3.85 -2.62 5.10
CA GLU A 66 4.03 -1.18 4.92
C GLU A 66 5.29 -0.82 4.14
N SER A 67 6.42 -1.50 4.39
CA SER A 67 7.64 -1.30 3.60
C SER A 67 7.45 -1.73 2.13
N TRP A 68 6.68 -2.77 1.88
CA TRP A 68 6.27 -3.16 0.52
C TRP A 68 5.37 -2.08 -0.13
N CYS A 69 4.40 -1.54 0.61
CA CYS A 69 3.54 -0.44 0.18
C CYS A 69 4.33 0.82 -0.19
N HIS A 70 5.45 1.11 0.48
CA HIS A 70 6.31 2.22 0.09
C HIS A 70 6.89 2.05 -1.32
N VAL A 71 7.32 0.83 -1.69
CA VAL A 71 7.82 0.55 -3.04
C VAL A 71 6.69 0.69 -4.06
N ALA A 72 5.48 0.22 -3.75
CA ALA A 72 4.28 0.44 -4.56
C ALA A 72 3.96 1.93 -4.74
N GLY A 73 4.11 2.71 -3.66
CA GLY A 73 3.91 4.15 -3.68
C GLY A 73 4.91 4.86 -4.59
N VAL A 74 6.19 4.52 -4.52
CA VAL A 74 7.22 5.04 -5.43
C VAL A 74 6.87 4.70 -6.88
N LEU A 75 6.46 3.46 -7.15
CA LEU A 75 6.12 3.00 -8.50
C LEU A 75 5.07 3.88 -9.19
N VAL A 76 4.02 4.29 -8.48
CA VAL A 76 2.91 5.05 -9.08
C VAL A 76 3.06 6.57 -8.98
N THR A 77 3.98 7.05 -8.13
CA THR A 77 4.23 8.49 -7.96
C THR A 77 5.42 9.00 -8.78
N TRP A 78 6.29 8.12 -9.30
CA TRP A 78 7.49 8.53 -10.04
C TRP A 78 7.20 9.48 -11.21
N ASP A 79 6.28 9.11 -12.11
CA ASP A 79 5.95 9.93 -13.29
C ASP A 79 4.99 11.08 -12.98
N ARG A 80 4.26 10.98 -11.88
CA ARG A 80 3.24 11.96 -11.47
C ARG A 80 3.42 12.30 -9.99
N PRO A 81 4.54 12.94 -9.63
CA PRO A 81 4.83 13.27 -8.25
C PRO A 81 3.80 14.26 -7.72
N ASN A 82 3.51 14.14 -6.44
CA ASN A 82 2.71 15.13 -5.76
C ASN A 82 3.54 16.43 -5.61
N PRO A 83 3.03 17.60 -6.04
CA PRO A 83 3.74 18.87 -5.87
C PRO A 83 4.13 19.17 -4.41
N ASP A 84 3.29 18.74 -3.47
CA ASP A 84 3.60 18.69 -2.04
C ASP A 84 3.16 17.33 -1.49
N VAL A 85 4.11 16.42 -1.30
CA VAL A 85 3.85 15.05 -0.81
C VAL A 85 3.09 14.99 0.52
N ARG A 86 3.06 16.05 1.33
CA ARG A 86 2.36 16.11 2.61
C ARG A 86 1.02 16.83 2.56
N ALA A 87 0.79 17.69 1.57
CA ALA A 87 -0.43 18.53 1.52
C ALA A 87 -1.28 18.34 0.25
N GLY A 88 -0.73 17.83 -0.85
CA GLY A 88 -1.47 17.70 -2.11
C GLY A 88 -2.45 16.52 -2.11
N LYS A 89 -1.92 15.30 -2.21
CA LYS A 89 -2.68 14.05 -2.18
C LYS A 89 -2.05 13.05 -1.20
N ALA A 90 -2.90 12.32 -0.49
CA ALA A 90 -2.51 11.17 0.33
C ALA A 90 -2.79 9.87 -0.43
N MET A 91 -1.87 8.92 -0.30
CA MET A 91 -2.07 7.55 -0.76
C MET A 91 -2.67 6.74 0.40
N LEU A 92 -3.84 6.16 0.18
CA LEU A 92 -4.56 5.39 1.19
C LEU A 92 -4.58 3.92 0.81
N LEU A 93 -4.26 3.05 1.77
CA LEU A 93 -4.47 1.61 1.64
C LEU A 93 -5.98 1.32 1.70
N GLY A 94 -6.54 0.81 0.60
CA GLY A 94 -7.95 0.45 0.50
C GLY A 94 -8.25 -0.98 0.94
N GLY A 95 -7.28 -1.89 0.83
CA GLY A 95 -7.43 -3.26 1.29
C GLY A 95 -6.40 -4.21 0.70
N ILE A 96 -6.28 -5.38 1.32
CA ILE A 96 -5.38 -6.46 0.93
C ILE A 96 -6.19 -7.75 0.84
N THR A 97 -5.94 -8.54 -0.20
CA THR A 97 -6.52 -9.87 -0.42
C THR A 97 -5.38 -10.83 -0.72
N ASP A 98 -5.44 -12.03 -0.14
CA ASP A 98 -4.46 -13.10 -0.35
C ASP A 98 -3.01 -12.66 0.01
N ALA A 99 -2.83 -12.20 1.27
CA ALA A 99 -1.51 -11.99 1.85
C ALA A 99 -1.06 -13.26 2.58
N GLU A 100 0.08 -13.80 2.18
CA GLU A 100 0.67 -15.02 2.74
C GLU A 100 2.06 -14.71 3.31
N PHE A 101 2.28 -15.14 4.56
CA PHE A 101 3.54 -14.98 5.26
C PHE A 101 4.23 -16.34 5.37
N HIS A 102 5.41 -16.46 4.75
CA HIS A 102 6.06 -17.75 4.54
C HIS A 102 7.17 -18.03 5.55
N ARG A 103 7.88 -16.97 5.99
CA ARG A 103 8.91 -17.04 7.03
C ARG A 103 9.07 -15.72 7.77
N PRO A 104 9.42 -15.74 9.07
CA PRO A 104 9.75 -14.51 9.78
C PRO A 104 10.95 -13.82 9.13
N VAL A 105 10.88 -12.49 9.11
CA VAL A 105 12.01 -11.61 8.82
C VAL A 105 12.59 -11.17 10.15
N VAL A 106 13.90 -11.16 10.31
CA VAL A 106 14.58 -10.84 11.58
C VAL A 106 15.70 -9.82 11.36
N PRO A 107 16.20 -9.16 12.42
CA PRO A 107 17.39 -8.30 12.33
C PRO A 107 18.55 -8.98 11.61
N GLY A 108 19.15 -8.26 10.65
CA GLY A 108 20.20 -8.77 9.77
C GLY A 108 19.70 -9.17 8.39
N ASP A 109 18.39 -9.41 8.22
CA ASP A 109 17.81 -9.66 6.91
C ASP A 109 17.79 -8.38 6.06
N VAL A 110 18.05 -8.56 4.76
CA VAL A 110 17.78 -7.54 3.74
C VAL A 110 16.62 -8.03 2.91
N VAL A 111 15.47 -7.39 3.10
CA VAL A 111 14.24 -7.70 2.39
C VAL A 111 14.25 -6.98 1.04
N GLU A 112 14.07 -7.72 -0.04
CA GLU A 112 13.80 -7.17 -1.37
C GLU A 112 12.32 -7.30 -1.71
N HIS A 113 11.63 -6.17 -1.78
CA HIS A 113 10.24 -6.09 -2.19
C HIS A 113 10.15 -6.04 -3.72
N HIS A 114 9.38 -6.94 -4.30
CA HIS A 114 9.06 -6.98 -5.73
C HIS A 114 7.59 -6.61 -5.89
N VAL A 115 7.34 -5.47 -6.53
CA VAL A 115 6.00 -4.92 -6.71
C VAL A 115 5.66 -4.85 -8.19
N ARG A 116 4.47 -5.30 -8.56
CA ARG A 116 3.90 -5.13 -9.91
C ARG A 116 2.58 -4.37 -9.83
N LEU A 117 2.38 -3.41 -10.72
CA LEU A 117 1.08 -2.78 -10.93
C LEU A 117 0.24 -3.70 -11.82
N ALA A 118 -0.78 -4.33 -11.24
CA ALA A 118 -1.68 -5.21 -11.96
C ALA A 118 -2.75 -4.43 -12.73
N ARG A 119 -3.28 -3.35 -12.12
CA ARG A 119 -4.34 -2.54 -12.72
C ARG A 119 -4.33 -1.12 -12.18
N ARG A 120 -4.69 -0.17 -13.04
CA ARG A 120 -5.01 1.21 -12.67
C ARG A 120 -6.41 1.57 -13.15
N VAL A 121 -7.23 2.14 -12.28
CA VAL A 121 -8.53 2.73 -12.61
C VAL A 121 -8.59 4.12 -12.00
N GLY A 122 -8.38 5.15 -12.83
CA GLY A 122 -8.25 6.52 -12.36
C GLY A 122 -7.09 6.69 -11.38
N GLU A 123 -7.42 7.04 -10.14
CA GLU A 123 -6.50 7.22 -9.01
C GLU A 123 -6.46 6.00 -8.05
N THR A 124 -7.09 4.89 -8.43
CA THR A 124 -7.01 3.62 -7.71
C THR A 124 -6.06 2.67 -8.42
N PHE A 125 -5.17 2.06 -7.65
CA PHE A 125 -4.09 1.19 -8.08
C PHE A 125 -4.24 -0.16 -7.42
N VAL A 126 -4.09 -1.22 -8.19
CA VAL A 126 -4.10 -2.59 -7.72
C VAL A 126 -2.74 -3.18 -8.02
N PHE A 127 -2.07 -3.67 -6.97
CA PHE A 127 -0.75 -4.24 -7.00
C PHE A 127 -0.77 -5.71 -6.61
N GLU A 128 0.28 -6.41 -6.97
CA GLU A 128 0.60 -7.77 -6.54
C GLU A 128 2.12 -7.92 -6.47
N GLY A 129 2.60 -8.97 -5.83
CA GLY A 129 4.02 -9.32 -5.84
C GLY A 129 4.46 -10.04 -4.56
N GLU A 130 5.74 -9.92 -4.24
CA GLU A 130 6.35 -10.68 -3.15
C GLU A 130 7.47 -9.89 -2.47
N SER A 131 7.95 -10.41 -1.34
CA SER A 131 9.16 -9.96 -0.67
C SER A 131 10.07 -11.14 -0.43
N LEU A 132 11.35 -10.98 -0.77
CA LEU A 132 12.37 -12.02 -0.67
C LEU A 132 13.41 -11.66 0.39
N VAL A 133 13.94 -12.67 1.07
CA VAL A 133 15.19 -12.60 1.83
C VAL A 133 16.16 -13.59 1.19
N GLY A 134 17.14 -13.05 0.45
CA GLY A 134 18.00 -13.87 -0.40
C GLY A 134 17.21 -14.59 -1.50
N LYS A 135 17.02 -15.91 -1.35
CA LYS A 135 16.24 -16.75 -2.29
C LYS A 135 14.91 -17.23 -1.73
N GLU A 136 14.63 -16.93 -0.47
CA GLU A 136 13.43 -17.39 0.22
C GLU A 136 12.35 -16.30 0.17
N THR A 137 11.14 -16.69 -0.22
CA THR A 137 9.98 -15.80 -0.14
C THR A 137 9.58 -15.64 1.32
N ALA A 138 9.42 -14.40 1.78
CA ALA A 138 8.96 -14.06 3.13
C ALA A 138 7.49 -13.62 3.14
N LEU A 139 7.05 -12.92 2.10
CA LEU A 139 5.69 -12.41 1.95
C LEU A 139 5.24 -12.54 0.49
N THR A 140 4.01 -12.98 0.26
CA THR A 140 3.31 -12.86 -1.03
C THR A 140 2.07 -12.01 -0.86
N ILE A 141 1.81 -11.13 -1.81
CA ILE A 141 0.60 -10.30 -1.90
C ILE A 141 -0.09 -10.62 -3.22
N GLY A 142 -1.22 -11.31 -3.17
CA GLY A 142 -2.05 -11.59 -4.33
C GLY A 142 -2.76 -10.35 -4.86
N ARG A 143 -3.29 -9.51 -3.96
CA ARG A 143 -3.88 -8.22 -4.34
C ARG A 143 -3.76 -7.19 -3.22
N LEU A 144 -3.23 -6.02 -3.55
CA LEU A 144 -3.24 -4.86 -2.67
C LEU A 144 -3.79 -3.65 -3.41
N THR A 145 -4.78 -2.98 -2.83
CA THR A 145 -5.42 -1.80 -3.44
C THR A 145 -5.02 -0.55 -2.70
N MET A 146 -4.53 0.46 -3.42
CA MET A 146 -4.29 1.80 -2.90
C MET A 146 -5.04 2.84 -3.73
N THR A 147 -5.42 3.96 -3.13
CA THR A 147 -6.06 5.05 -3.85
C THR A 147 -5.48 6.39 -3.45
N MET A 148 -5.29 7.29 -4.41
CA MET A 148 -4.90 8.66 -4.14
C MET A 148 -6.15 9.50 -3.88
N ARG A 149 -6.09 10.31 -2.81
CA ARG A 149 -7.14 11.27 -2.45
C ARG A 149 -6.53 12.65 -2.19
N PRO A 150 -7.17 13.75 -2.63
CA PRO A 150 -6.77 15.08 -2.20
C PRO A 150 -6.76 15.16 -0.67
N ALA A 151 -5.67 15.66 -0.08
CA ALA A 151 -5.53 15.68 1.38
C ALA A 151 -6.64 16.52 2.05
N ALA A 152 -7.08 17.60 1.38
CA ALA A 152 -8.16 18.47 1.84
C ALA A 152 -9.50 17.74 2.05
N GLU A 153 -9.78 16.68 1.29
CA GLU A 153 -11.00 15.87 1.45
C GLU A 153 -10.96 14.99 2.71
N LEU A 154 -9.75 14.65 3.19
CA LEU A 154 -9.55 13.75 4.33
C LEU A 154 -9.55 14.51 5.68
N THR A 155 -9.23 15.79 5.65
CA THR A 155 -9.22 16.66 6.84
C THR A 155 -10.49 17.47 7.00
N ALA A 156 -11.41 17.42 6.04
CA ALA A 156 -12.70 18.07 6.16
C ALA A 156 -13.49 17.46 7.33
N PRO A 157 -14.22 18.27 8.12
CA PRO A 157 -15.09 17.74 9.16
C PRO A 157 -16.12 16.77 8.55
N PRO A 158 -16.54 15.73 9.29
CA PRO A 158 -17.57 14.81 8.82
C PRO A 158 -18.79 15.60 8.34
N VAL A 159 -19.42 15.17 7.25
CA VAL A 159 -20.66 15.78 6.78
C VAL A 159 -21.72 15.56 7.87
N THR A 160 -21.97 16.60 8.67
CA THR A 160 -23.07 16.62 9.64
C THR A 160 -24.32 17.08 8.91
N GLY A 161 -25.08 16.11 8.40
CA GLY A 161 -26.39 16.33 7.79
C GLY A 161 -27.16 15.03 7.78
N PRO A 162 -28.51 15.08 7.73
CA PRO A 162 -29.28 13.87 7.46
C PRO A 162 -28.79 13.24 6.14
N PRO A 163 -28.79 11.91 6.01
CA PRO A 163 -28.47 11.26 4.75
C PRO A 163 -29.30 11.90 3.62
N PRO A 164 -28.76 12.00 2.39
CA PRO A 164 -29.55 12.46 1.26
C PRO A 164 -30.84 11.65 1.20
N ALA A 165 -31.97 12.33 0.96
CA ALA A 165 -33.25 11.64 0.81
C ALA A 165 -33.12 10.54 -0.24
N ASP A 166 -33.74 9.39 0.03
CA ASP A 166 -33.78 8.30 -0.93
C ASP A 166 -34.21 8.85 -2.31
N PRO A 167 -33.57 8.40 -3.41
CA PRO A 167 -34.04 8.76 -4.72
C PRO A 167 -35.52 8.37 -4.84
N PRO A 168 -36.35 9.15 -5.57
CA PRO A 168 -37.74 8.81 -5.75
C PRO A 168 -37.85 7.39 -6.30
N ALA A 169 -38.82 6.62 -5.78
CA ALA A 169 -39.07 5.27 -6.24
C ALA A 169 -39.12 5.26 -7.78
N ALA A 170 -38.39 4.32 -8.39
CA ALA A 170 -38.45 4.14 -9.82
C ALA A 170 -39.93 4.00 -10.25
N PRO A 171 -40.34 4.62 -11.37
CA PRO A 171 -41.68 4.42 -11.88
C PRO A 171 -41.93 2.92 -12.07
N PRO A 172 -43.16 2.45 -11.84
CA PRO A 172 -43.50 1.04 -12.02
C PRO A 172 -43.10 0.59 -13.43
N VAL A 173 -42.42 -0.55 -13.50
CA VAL A 173 -42.10 -1.17 -14.79
C VAL A 173 -43.44 -1.47 -15.47
N PRO A 174 -43.65 -1.03 -16.73
CA PRO A 174 -44.88 -1.32 -17.44
C PRO A 174 -45.05 -2.83 -17.58
N ASP A 175 -46.28 -3.31 -17.43
CA ASP A 175 -46.59 -4.72 -17.61
C ASP A 175 -46.10 -5.20 -18.99
N PRO A 176 -45.57 -6.44 -19.08
CA PRO A 176 -45.19 -7.01 -20.36
C PRO A 176 -46.43 -7.05 -21.28
N PRO A 177 -46.25 -6.83 -22.60
CA PRO A 177 -47.36 -6.89 -23.54
C PRO A 177 -48.03 -8.27 -23.48
N VAL A 178 -49.35 -8.27 -23.36
CA VAL A 178 -50.15 -9.49 -23.46
C VAL A 178 -49.96 -10.05 -24.87
N PRO A 179 -49.55 -11.32 -25.03
CA PRO A 179 -49.40 -11.91 -26.35
C PRO A 179 -50.76 -12.01 -27.06
N ASP A 180 -50.78 -11.69 -28.36
CA ASP A 180 -51.99 -11.76 -29.18
C ASP A 180 -52.57 -13.19 -29.20
N PRO A 181 -53.90 -13.34 -29.12
CA PRO A 181 -54.54 -14.64 -29.27
C PRO A 181 -54.33 -15.19 -30.69
N LEU A 182 -53.96 -16.47 -30.77
CA LEU A 182 -53.77 -17.25 -32.00
C LEU A 182 -55.04 -17.34 -32.85
#